data_AF-A0A2W0B0I2-F1
#
_entry.id   AF-A0A2W0B0I2-F1
#
_cell.length_a   1.000
_cell.length_b   1.000
_cell.length_c   1.000
_cell.angle_alpha   90.00
_cell.angle_beta   90.00
_cell.angle_gamma   90.00
#
_symmetry.space_group_name_H-M   'P 1'
#
loop_
_entity.id
_entity.type
_entity.pdbx_description
1 polymer ?
#
loop_
_entity_poly.entity_id
_entity_poly.type
_entity_poly.pdbx_seq_one_letter_code
_entity_poly.pdbx_strand_id
1 'polypeptide(L)'
;PVAPPAFLLDADRRIARIDPATGIFDNRSVCFETDFPSADFLLAHSIASVIVLQKGSDISGDLAQTLLTWQRKGVHVLLKQIDASDHPRPVVVQQPSLLHRLWYRISVALSLRRSELGAFGEIVPSAGG
;
A
#
# COMPACT_ATOMS: atom_id res chain seq x y z
N PRO A 1 -12.78 -12.14 22.14
CA PRO A 1 -13.16 -11.41 20.91
C PRO A 1 -12.21 -11.77 19.75
N VAL A 2 -12.74 -12.38 18.69
CA VAL A 2 -11.95 -12.75 17.50
C VAL A 2 -12.17 -11.66 16.44
N ALA A 3 -11.30 -10.64 16.43
CA ALA A 3 -11.37 -9.60 15.42
C ALA A 3 -10.84 -10.15 14.07
N PRO A 4 -11.43 -9.77 12.93
CA PRO A 4 -10.86 -10.07 11.62
C PRO A 4 -9.43 -9.50 11.50
N PRO A 5 -8.52 -10.17 10.77
CA PRO A 5 -7.20 -9.63 10.51
C PRO A 5 -7.31 -8.31 9.73
N ALA A 6 -6.45 -7.35 10.07
CA ALA A 6 -6.44 -6.04 9.46
C ALA A 6 -5.01 -5.58 9.17
N PHE A 7 -4.85 -4.87 8.07
CA PHE A 7 -3.62 -4.17 7.71
C PHE A 7 -3.92 -2.67 7.75
N LEU A 8 -3.10 -1.90 8.47
CA LEU A 8 -3.18 -0.46 8.48
C LEU A 8 -2.08 0.10 7.59
N LEU A 9 -2.48 0.87 6.59
CA LEU A 9 -1.57 1.57 5.70
C LEU A 9 -1.77 3.06 5.91
N ASP A 10 -0.68 3.82 6.04
CA ASP A 10 -0.75 5.27 6.18
C ASP A 10 -1.33 5.90 4.89
N ALA A 11 -2.31 6.79 5.00
CA ALA A 11 -2.91 7.45 3.84
C ALA A 11 -1.96 8.48 3.19
N ASP A 12 -1.03 9.03 3.97
CA ASP A 12 -0.08 10.08 3.57
C ASP A 12 1.29 9.49 3.19
N ARG A 13 1.35 8.20 2.81
CA ARG A 13 2.56 7.57 2.28
C ARG A 13 3.07 8.37 1.09
N ARG A 14 4.31 8.86 1.20
CA ARG A 14 4.94 9.73 0.20
C ARG A 14 5.51 8.93 -0.96
N ILE A 15 4.65 8.21 -1.68
CA ILE A 15 5.03 7.38 -2.82
C ILE A 15 5.80 8.24 -3.84
N ALA A 16 7.08 7.94 -4.04
CA ALA A 16 7.96 8.60 -5.01
C ALA A 16 8.26 10.11 -4.81
N ARG A 17 8.04 10.71 -3.63
CA ARG A 17 8.64 12.04 -3.34
C ARG A 17 10.13 11.86 -3.07
N ILE A 18 10.95 12.58 -3.83
CA ILE A 18 12.36 12.23 -4.02
C ILE A 18 13.22 12.65 -2.81
N ASP A 19 12.99 13.84 -2.24
CA ASP A 19 13.86 14.34 -1.17
C ASP A 19 13.08 14.65 0.11
N PRO A 20 13.17 13.81 1.15
CA PRO A 20 12.66 14.17 2.45
C PRO A 20 13.56 15.29 3.02
N ALA A 21 12.96 16.40 3.46
CA ALA A 21 13.72 17.51 4.00
C ALA A 21 14.26 17.18 5.41
N THR A 22 15.43 17.72 5.73
CA THR A 22 16.02 17.65 7.06
C THR A 22 15.03 18.04 8.15
N GLY A 23 15.00 17.26 9.24
CA GLY A 23 14.07 17.49 10.35
C GLY A 23 12.62 17.05 10.07
N ILE A 24 12.32 16.51 8.88
CA ILE A 24 11.02 15.93 8.55
C ILE A 24 11.11 14.40 8.61
N PHE A 25 10.06 13.78 9.13
CA PHE A 25 9.90 12.32 9.14
C PHE A 25 9.80 11.77 7.71
N ASP A 26 10.60 10.75 7.41
CA ASP A 26 10.55 10.04 6.13
C ASP A 26 9.40 9.03 6.10
N ASN A 27 8.20 9.51 5.71
CA ASN A 27 7.01 8.67 5.51
C ASN A 27 6.89 8.05 4.10
N ARG A 28 8.02 7.82 3.43
CA ARG A 28 8.01 7.09 2.15
C ARG A 28 7.82 5.61 2.45
N SER A 29 6.66 5.08 2.11
CA SER A 29 6.32 3.68 2.32
C SER A 29 5.43 3.17 1.19
N VAL A 30 5.52 1.86 0.95
CA VAL A 30 5.13 1.18 -0.27
C VAL A 30 4.60 -0.19 0.10
N CYS A 31 3.55 -0.60 -0.58
CA CYS A 31 3.04 -1.97 -0.52
C CYS A 31 3.55 -2.84 -1.68
N PHE A 32 4.11 -4.00 -1.36
CA PHE A 32 4.40 -5.09 -2.29
C PHE A 32 3.46 -6.28 -2.06
N GLU A 33 3.31 -7.17 -3.05
CA GLU A 33 2.50 -8.39 -2.88
C GLU A 33 3.02 -9.28 -1.73
N THR A 34 4.33 -9.25 -1.47
CA THR A 34 5.00 -10.03 -0.41
C THR A 34 4.73 -9.49 1.00
N ASP A 35 4.21 -8.27 1.13
CA ASP A 35 3.90 -7.67 2.43
C ASP A 35 2.56 -8.18 3.00
N PHE A 36 1.78 -8.90 2.18
CA PHE A 36 0.48 -9.44 2.55
C PHE A 36 0.43 -10.96 2.35
N PRO A 37 -0.52 -11.65 3.02
CA PRO A 37 -0.79 -13.04 2.73
C PRO A 37 -1.17 -13.26 1.26
N SER A 38 -0.74 -14.38 0.71
CA SER A 38 -1.14 -14.76 -0.64
C SER A 38 -2.64 -15.04 -0.71
N ALA A 39 -3.24 -14.94 -1.90
CA ALA A 39 -4.65 -15.28 -2.09
C ALA A 39 -4.94 -16.74 -1.68
N ASP A 40 -4.02 -17.66 -2.02
CA ASP A 40 -4.16 -19.07 -1.69
C ASP A 40 -4.15 -19.27 -0.16
N PHE A 41 -3.32 -18.50 0.58
CA PHE A 41 -3.32 -18.51 2.04
C PHE A 41 -4.66 -18.00 2.61
N LEU A 42 -5.18 -16.88 2.10
CA LEU A 42 -6.46 -16.32 2.55
C LEU A 42 -7.60 -17.33 2.35
N LEU A 43 -7.69 -17.92 1.16
CA LEU A 43 -8.73 -18.90 0.82
C LEU A 43 -8.61 -20.19 1.65
N ALA A 44 -7.39 -20.69 1.89
CA ALA A 44 -7.16 -21.85 2.76
C ALA A 44 -7.63 -21.60 4.20
N HIS A 45 -7.69 -20.35 4.64
CA HIS A 45 -8.21 -19.93 5.94
C HIS A 45 -9.66 -19.43 5.87
N SER A 46 -10.39 -19.76 4.79
CA SER A 46 -11.80 -19.36 4.59
C SER A 46 -12.03 -17.84 4.56
N ILE A 47 -11.00 -17.05 4.24
CA ILE A 47 -11.10 -15.61 4.01
C ILE A 47 -11.28 -15.38 2.51
N ALA A 48 -12.53 -15.33 2.08
CA ALA A 48 -12.90 -15.15 0.67
C ALA A 48 -13.27 -13.70 0.32
N SER A 49 -13.17 -12.76 1.26
CA SER A 49 -13.53 -11.36 1.04
C SER A 49 -12.66 -10.42 1.87
N VAL A 50 -12.35 -9.27 1.29
CA VAL A 50 -11.60 -8.19 1.94
C VAL A 50 -12.34 -6.87 1.75
N ILE A 51 -12.28 -6.00 2.76
CA ILE A 51 -12.84 -4.65 2.69
C ILE A 51 -11.67 -3.66 2.73
N VAL A 52 -11.59 -2.83 1.69
CA VAL A 52 -10.69 -1.68 1.64
C VAL A 52 -11.42 -0.48 2.25
N LEU A 53 -10.93 -0.02 3.40
CA LEU A 53 -11.42 1.15 4.10
C LEU A 53 -10.51 2.35 3.80
N GLN A 54 -11.04 3.39 3.18
CA GLN A 54 -10.27 4.59 2.81
C GLN A 54 -11.15 5.84 2.72
N LYS A 55 -10.55 7.04 2.70
CA LYS A 55 -11.31 8.30 2.48
C LYS A 55 -11.66 8.53 1.01
N GLY A 56 -10.74 8.23 0.09
CA GLY A 56 -10.90 8.44 -1.36
C GLY A 56 -11.65 7.31 -2.09
N SER A 57 -11.91 7.47 -3.39
CA SER A 57 -12.47 6.41 -4.24
C SER A 57 -11.41 5.51 -4.86
N ASP A 58 -10.21 6.04 -5.09
CA ASP A 58 -9.21 5.40 -5.91
C ASP A 58 -8.28 4.56 -5.03
N ILE A 59 -8.06 3.31 -5.43
CA ILE A 59 -7.12 2.41 -4.75
C ILE A 59 -5.71 2.80 -5.19
N SER A 60 -4.81 2.99 -4.22
CA SER A 60 -3.41 3.30 -4.50
C SER A 60 -2.77 2.24 -5.41
N GLY A 61 -1.98 2.68 -6.39
CA GLY A 61 -1.45 1.81 -7.45
C GLY A 61 -0.54 0.68 -6.95
N ASP A 62 0.18 0.90 -5.85
CA ASP A 62 1.01 -0.11 -5.17
C ASP A 62 0.13 -1.24 -4.57
N LEU A 63 -0.94 -0.87 -3.86
CA LEU A 63 -1.90 -1.80 -3.27
C LEU A 63 -2.77 -2.50 -4.34
N ALA A 64 -3.12 -1.79 -5.42
CA ALA A 64 -3.98 -2.30 -6.48
C ALA A 64 -3.43 -3.61 -7.10
N GLN A 65 -2.10 -3.76 -7.14
CA GLN A 65 -1.49 -4.98 -7.66
C GLN A 65 -1.79 -6.20 -6.78
N THR A 66 -1.61 -6.09 -5.46
CA THR A 66 -1.96 -7.13 -4.50
C THR A 66 -3.44 -7.49 -4.57
N LEU A 67 -4.32 -6.47 -4.55
CA LEU A 67 -5.77 -6.67 -4.60
C LEU A 67 -6.24 -7.31 -5.91
N LEU A 68 -5.60 -6.97 -7.04
CA LEU A 68 -5.88 -7.60 -8.32
C LEU A 68 -5.50 -9.08 -8.32
N THR A 69 -4.34 -9.42 -7.75
CA THR A 69 -3.88 -10.81 -7.62
C THR A 69 -4.84 -11.63 -6.76
N TRP A 70 -5.34 -11.06 -5.66
CA TRP A 70 -6.40 -11.65 -4.84
C TRP A 70 -7.71 -11.84 -5.61
N GLN A 71 -8.18 -10.80 -6.31
CA GLN A 71 -9.43 -10.85 -7.07
C GLN A 71 -9.39 -11.91 -8.19
N ARG A 72 -8.26 -12.03 -8.90
CA ARG A 72 -8.06 -13.05 -9.94
C ARG A 72 -8.13 -14.48 -9.41
N LYS A 73 -7.85 -14.67 -8.13
CA LYS A 73 -7.88 -15.96 -7.42
C LYS A 73 -9.22 -16.23 -6.74
N GLY A 74 -10.18 -15.30 -6.84
CA GLY A 74 -11.54 -15.48 -6.30
C GLY A 74 -11.79 -14.81 -4.94
N VAL A 75 -10.86 -14.01 -4.42
CA VAL A 75 -11.12 -13.19 -3.23
C VAL A 75 -11.92 -11.95 -3.64
N HIS A 76 -13.09 -11.76 -3.05
CA HIS A 76 -13.92 -10.58 -3.34
C HIS A 76 -13.33 -9.32 -2.70
N VAL A 77 -13.21 -8.25 -3.48
CA VAL A 77 -12.74 -6.95 -3.00
C VAL A 77 -13.93 -6.00 -2.87
N LEU A 78 -14.15 -5.52 -1.66
CA LEU A 78 -15.16 -4.53 -1.32
C LEU A 78 -14.47 -3.20 -1.02
N LEU A 79 -15.06 -2.09 -1.43
CA LEU A 79 -14.60 -0.75 -1.11
C LEU A 79 -15.61 -0.07 -0.19
N LYS A 80 -15.11 0.56 0.87
CA LYS A 80 -15.92 1.36 1.79
C LYS A 80 -15.22 2.69 2.07
N GLN A 81 -15.91 3.78 1.75
CA GLN A 81 -15.45 5.11 2.11
C GLN A 81 -15.74 5.39 3.58
N ILE A 82 -14.73 5.83 4.33
CA ILE A 82 -14.82 6.04 5.78
C ILE A 82 -15.86 7.13 6.10
N ASP A 83 -15.89 8.20 5.32
CA ASP A 83 -16.74 9.36 5.57
C ASP A 83 -18.16 9.20 5.00
N ALA A 84 -18.38 8.19 4.15
CA ALA A 84 -19.69 7.89 3.60
C ALA A 84 -20.50 7.02 4.56
N SER A 85 -21.83 7.13 4.54
CA SER A 85 -22.73 6.25 5.32
C SER A 85 -23.18 4.99 4.56
N ASP A 86 -22.67 4.78 3.34
CA ASP A 86 -23.02 3.67 2.46
C ASP A 86 -22.53 2.30 2.97
N HIS A 87 -23.02 1.21 2.38
CA HIS A 87 -22.47 -0.12 2.68
C HIS A 87 -21.22 -0.39 1.82
N PRO A 88 -20.27 -1.24 2.27
CA PRO A 88 -19.17 -1.68 1.43
C PRO A 88 -19.69 -2.23 0.10
N ARG A 89 -19.15 -1.72 -1.01
CA ARG A 89 -19.60 -2.09 -2.37
C ARG A 89 -18.55 -2.93 -3.08
N PRO A 90 -18.94 -3.93 -3.88
CA PRO A 90 -18.00 -4.66 -4.73
C PRO A 90 -17.28 -3.71 -5.68
N VAL A 91 -15.98 -3.94 -5.87
CA VAL A 91 -15.16 -3.18 -6.83
C VAL A 91 -14.35 -4.13 -7.70
N VAL A 92 -14.27 -3.82 -9.00
CA VAL A 92 -13.34 -4.47 -9.92
C VAL A 92 -12.03 -3.70 -9.87
N VAL A 93 -10.98 -4.34 -9.37
CA VAL A 93 -9.66 -3.72 -9.23
C VAL A 93 -9.05 -3.60 -10.61
N GLN A 94 -8.78 -2.37 -11.03
CA GLN A 94 -8.18 -2.11 -12.34
C GLN A 94 -6.69 -2.43 -12.31
N GLN A 95 -6.15 -2.89 -13.44
CA GLN A 95 -4.73 -3.17 -13.55
C GLN A 95 -3.93 -1.87 -13.45
N PRO A 96 -2.98 -1.73 -12.50
CA PRO A 96 -2.15 -0.54 -12.43
C PRO A 96 -1.27 -0.47 -13.68
N SER A 97 -1.17 0.71 -14.28
CA SER A 97 -0.48 0.91 -15.55
C SER A 97 0.99 0.46 -15.48
N LEU A 98 1.47 -0.20 -16.54
CA LEU A 98 2.84 -0.75 -16.61
C LEU A 98 3.91 0.35 -16.43
N LEU A 99 3.62 1.56 -16.91
CA LEU A 99 4.45 2.74 -16.68
C LEU A 99 4.56 3.07 -15.20
N HIS A 100 3.45 3.04 -14.45
CA HIS A 100 3.46 3.27 -13.01
C HIS A 100 4.36 2.24 -12.31
N ARG A 101 4.28 0.95 -12.67
CA ARG A 101 5.13 -0.11 -12.10
C ARG A 101 6.63 0.07 -12.38
N LEU A 102 6.99 0.52 -13.58
CA LEU A 102 8.39 0.71 -13.98
C LEU A 102 8.98 1.97 -13.34
N TRP A 103 8.24 3.08 -13.37
CA TRP A 103 8.59 4.32 -12.67
C TRP A 103 8.71 4.10 -11.16
N TYR A 104 7.87 3.22 -10.61
CA TYR A 104 7.83 2.85 -9.20
C TYR A 104 9.07 2.04 -8.76
N ARG A 105 9.52 1.06 -9.56
CA ARG A 105 10.77 0.34 -9.30
C ARG A 105 12.01 1.21 -9.48
N ILE A 106 11.97 2.11 -10.47
CA ILE A 106 13.04 3.09 -10.73
C ILE A 106 13.09 4.12 -9.59
N SER A 107 11.95 4.59 -9.07
CA SER A 107 11.92 5.56 -7.97
C SER A 107 12.38 4.97 -6.64
N VAL A 108 12.09 3.69 -6.35
CA VAL A 108 12.70 2.96 -5.22
C VAL A 108 14.20 2.79 -5.45
N ALA A 109 14.63 2.38 -6.64
CA ALA A 109 16.05 2.24 -6.97
C ALA A 109 16.84 3.56 -6.91
N LEU A 110 16.22 4.69 -7.23
CA LEU A 110 16.81 6.02 -7.15
C LEU A 110 16.68 6.65 -5.75
N SER A 111 15.60 6.36 -5.01
CA SER A 111 15.42 6.73 -3.59
C SER A 111 16.28 5.87 -2.64
N LEU A 112 16.86 4.77 -3.14
CA LEU A 112 17.93 4.01 -2.52
C LEU A 112 19.30 4.73 -2.59
N ARG A 113 19.34 6.05 -2.83
CA ARG A 113 20.42 6.87 -2.23
C ARG A 113 20.26 6.83 -0.72
N ARG A 114 20.71 5.69 -0.18
CA ARG A 114 20.82 5.29 1.22
C ARG A 114 21.35 6.46 2.04
N SER A 115 20.64 6.83 3.10
CA SER A 115 21.37 7.33 4.28
C SER A 115 22.20 6.16 4.81
N GLU A 116 23.35 6.44 5.43
CA GLU A 116 24.33 5.43 5.84
C GLU A 116 23.79 4.37 6.83
N LEU A 117 22.56 4.53 7.34
CA LEU A 117 21.90 3.64 8.31
C LEU A 117 20.84 2.70 7.71
N GLY A 118 20.47 2.86 6.43
CA GLY A 118 19.71 1.85 5.70
C GLY A 118 18.23 1.63 6.08
N ALA A 119 17.61 2.50 6.88
CA ALA A 119 16.19 2.40 7.26
C ALA A 119 15.33 3.58 6.76
N PHE A 120 14.13 3.28 6.27
CA PHE A 120 13.03 4.24 6.13
C PHE A 120 12.30 4.35 7.49
N GLY A 121 11.61 5.48 7.76
CA GLY A 121 10.88 5.66 9.02
C GLY A 121 11.68 6.33 10.15
N GLU A 122 12.68 7.14 9.81
CA GLU A 122 13.43 7.98 10.75
C GLU A 122 13.25 9.47 10.41
N ILE A 123 13.61 10.34 11.36
CA ILE A 123 13.73 11.78 11.09
C ILE A 123 14.99 11.98 10.23
N VAL A 124 14.86 12.66 9.08
CA VAL A 124 16.01 12.93 8.23
C VAL A 124 17.04 13.75 9.02
N PRO A 125 18.27 13.23 9.21
CA PRO A 125 19.27 13.90 10.04
C PRO A 125 19.64 15.26 9.44
N SER A 126 19.95 16.20 10.32
CA SER A 126 20.68 17.40 9.91
C SER A 126 22.11 16.97 9.65
N ALA A 127 22.68 17.31 8.50
CA ALA A 127 24.11 17.17 8.30
C ALA A 127 24.80 18.02 9.37
N GLY A 128 25.35 17.38 10.39
CA GLY A 128 26.24 18.03 11.35
C GLY A 128 27.50 18.48 10.60
N GLY A 129 27.92 19.72 10.88
CA GLY A 129 29.24 20.22 10.47
C GLY A 129 30.38 19.57 11.21
#